data_AF-U2ESY9-F1
#
_entry.id   AF-U2ESY9-F1
#
_cell.length_a   1.000
_cell.length_b   1.000
_cell.length_c   1.000
_cell.angle_alpha   90.00
_cell.angle_beta   90.00
_cell.angle_gamma   90.00
#
_symmetry.space_group_name_H-M   'P 1'
#
loop_
_entity.id
_entity.type
_entity.pdbx_description
1 polymer ?
#
loop_
_entity_poly.entity_id
_entity_poly.type
_entity_poly.pdbx_seq_one_letter_code
_entity_poly.pdbx_strand_id
1 'polypeptide(L)'
;MNDNKSNQIVSADENRSDGDNSTEEYQAYEKLVKETVDYESLEVTHHDDMRQVDEIVNLIVETVMCKNDKILIASNWYPASLVKKKFLMLTYSHIEYVLHCMSGNTTKVKNIKKYLLAALFNAPSTMNGYYQAEVNHDMPGLVR
;
A
#
# COMPACT_ATOMS: atom_id res chain seq x y z
N MET A 1 -44.45 32.66 49.26
CA MET A 1 -44.18 31.95 47.98
C MET A 1 -43.06 32.67 47.26
N ASN A 2 -42.00 31.95 46.90
CA ASN A 2 -41.25 32.14 45.64
C ASN A 2 -40.23 31.01 45.56
N ASP A 3 -40.56 30.03 44.73
CA ASP A 3 -39.77 28.83 44.48
C ASP A 3 -38.57 29.20 43.60
N ASN A 4 -37.36 29.07 44.16
CA ASN A 4 -36.12 29.20 43.41
C ASN A 4 -35.90 27.93 42.57
N LYS A 5 -36.36 27.97 41.31
CA LYS A 5 -36.18 26.87 40.36
C LYS A 5 -34.79 26.97 39.72
N SER A 6 -33.85 26.19 40.24
CA SER A 6 -32.54 25.95 39.62
C SER A 6 -32.74 25.40 38.21
N ASN A 7 -32.34 26.17 37.20
CA ASN A 7 -32.23 25.66 35.83
C ASN A 7 -30.88 24.94 35.70
N GLN A 8 -30.92 23.63 35.80
CA GLN A 8 -29.82 22.73 35.47
C GLN A 8 -29.64 22.73 33.95
N ILE A 9 -28.63 23.45 33.47
CA ILE A 9 -28.22 23.39 32.06
C ILE A 9 -27.52 22.04 31.89
N VAL A 10 -28.23 21.09 31.29
CA VAL A 10 -27.63 19.83 30.82
C VAL A 10 -26.79 20.20 29.60
N SER A 11 -25.48 20.31 29.80
CA SER A 11 -24.52 20.30 28.70
C SER A 11 -24.63 18.93 28.03
N ALA A 12 -25.23 18.89 26.85
CA ALA A 12 -25.14 17.77 25.95
C ALA A 12 -23.68 17.70 25.48
N ASP A 13 -22.87 16.90 26.16
CA ASP A 13 -21.56 16.53 25.65
C ASP A 13 -21.77 15.74 24.37
N GLU A 14 -21.33 16.34 23.27
CA GLU A 14 -21.23 15.72 21.96
C GLU A 14 -20.38 14.46 22.09
N ASN A 15 -21.01 13.30 21.90
CA ASN A 15 -20.32 12.03 21.69
C ASN A 15 -19.42 12.14 20.45
N ARG A 16 -18.18 12.62 20.63
CA ARG A 16 -17.11 12.49 19.65
C ARG A 16 -16.58 11.06 19.69
N SER A 17 -17.35 10.16 19.09
CA SER A 17 -17.04 8.74 18.87
C SER A 17 -16.37 8.54 17.50
N ASP A 18 -15.36 9.36 17.17
CA ASP A 18 -14.58 9.18 15.92
C ASP A 18 -13.20 8.53 16.16
N GLY A 19 -12.86 8.23 17.43
CA GLY A 19 -11.54 7.71 17.81
C GLY A 19 -11.33 6.21 17.63
N ASP A 20 -12.41 5.41 17.59
CA ASP A 20 -12.33 3.94 17.67
C ASP A 20 -12.27 3.27 16.27
N ASN A 21 -13.01 3.81 15.30
CA ASN A 21 -13.19 3.20 13.97
C ASN A 21 -11.91 3.25 13.08
N SER A 22 -11.03 4.24 13.26
CA SER A 22 -9.85 4.40 12.38
C SER A 22 -8.80 3.31 12.55
N THR A 23 -8.66 2.78 13.77
CA THR A 23 -7.72 1.69 14.08
C THR A 23 -8.24 0.37 13.57
N GLU A 24 -9.54 0.10 13.74
CA GLU A 24 -10.20 -1.09 13.23
C GLU A 24 -10.17 -1.14 11.69
N GLU A 25 -10.44 -0.01 11.03
CA GLU A 25 -10.36 0.10 9.57
C GLU A 25 -8.93 -0.18 9.06
N TYR A 26 -7.90 0.35 9.75
CA TYR A 26 -6.51 0.08 9.40
C TYR A 26 -6.19 -1.42 9.52
N GLN A 27 -6.54 -2.04 10.64
CA GLN A 27 -6.29 -3.47 10.87
C GLN A 27 -7.00 -4.36 9.85
N ALA A 28 -8.22 -3.99 9.45
CA ALA A 28 -8.96 -4.71 8.42
C ALA A 28 -8.25 -4.64 7.05
N TYR A 29 -7.80 -3.45 6.63
CA TYR A 29 -7.04 -3.31 5.38
C TYR A 29 -5.66 -3.96 5.46
N GLU A 30 -4.97 -3.86 6.60
CA GLU A 30 -3.68 -4.52 6.81
C GLU A 30 -3.80 -6.04 6.66
N LYS A 31 -4.80 -6.65 7.31
CA LYS A 31 -5.08 -8.07 7.18
C LYS A 31 -5.40 -8.46 5.75
N LEU A 32 -6.27 -7.71 5.07
CA LEU A 32 -6.63 -7.95 3.67
C LEU A 32 -5.38 -7.87 2.77
N VAL A 33 -4.56 -6.84 2.93
CA VAL A 33 -3.34 -6.68 2.13
C VAL A 33 -2.39 -7.84 2.38
N LYS A 34 -2.13 -8.20 3.65
CA LYS A 34 -1.26 -9.32 4.03
C LYS A 34 -1.73 -10.65 3.43
N GLU A 35 -3.04 -10.90 3.41
CA GLU A 35 -3.63 -12.07 2.74
C GLU A 35 -3.39 -12.02 1.22
N THR A 36 -3.64 -10.89 0.56
CA THR A 36 -3.49 -10.78 -0.90
C THR A 36 -2.04 -10.94 -1.36
N VAL A 37 -1.08 -10.41 -0.60
CA VAL A 37 0.35 -10.47 -0.94
C VAL A 37 1.04 -11.74 -0.47
N ASP A 38 0.32 -12.66 0.17
CA ASP A 38 0.87 -13.88 0.77
C ASP A 38 2.05 -13.57 1.70
N TYR A 39 1.77 -12.74 2.70
CA TYR A 39 2.77 -12.21 3.62
C TYR A 39 3.52 -13.32 4.39
N GLU A 40 2.85 -14.41 4.74
CA GLU A 40 3.49 -15.57 5.40
C GLU A 40 4.55 -16.22 4.50
N SER A 41 4.29 -16.33 3.19
CA SER A 41 5.30 -16.84 2.25
C SER A 41 6.48 -15.88 2.09
N LEU A 42 6.24 -14.56 2.14
CA LEU A 42 7.32 -13.55 2.14
C LEU A 42 8.20 -13.65 3.39
N GLU A 43 7.63 -13.94 4.57
CA GLU A 43 8.41 -14.17 5.80
C GLU A 43 9.39 -15.33 5.67
N VAL A 44 8.99 -16.40 4.96
CA VAL A 44 9.84 -17.58 4.75
C VAL A 44 10.90 -17.31 3.68
N THR A 45 10.52 -16.71 2.56
CA THR A 45 11.37 -16.57 1.36
C THR A 45 12.26 -15.34 1.37
N HIS A 46 11.86 -14.27 2.07
CA HIS A 46 12.54 -12.98 2.15
C HIS A 46 12.78 -12.53 3.60
N HIS A 47 13.06 -13.48 4.50
CA HIS A 47 13.26 -13.21 5.94
C HIS A 47 14.23 -12.04 6.24
N ASP A 48 15.31 -11.89 5.47
CA ASP A 48 16.29 -10.81 5.63
C ASP A 48 15.76 -9.43 5.19
N ASP A 49 14.78 -9.40 4.29
CA ASP A 49 14.19 -8.19 3.70
C ASP A 49 12.87 -7.79 4.36
N MET A 50 12.44 -8.45 5.43
CA MET A 50 11.12 -8.24 6.03
C MET A 50 10.85 -6.80 6.47
N ARG A 51 11.89 -6.03 6.84
CA ARG A 51 11.73 -4.60 7.10
C ARG A 51 11.21 -3.83 5.88
N GLN A 52 11.67 -4.18 4.69
CA GLN A 52 11.23 -3.57 3.44
C GLN A 52 9.84 -4.07 3.04
N VAL A 53 9.56 -5.36 3.28
CA VAL A 53 8.22 -5.93 3.08
C VAL A 53 7.19 -5.20 3.94
N ASP A 54 7.48 -5.00 5.22
CA ASP A 54 6.64 -4.23 6.15
C ASP A 54 6.40 -2.80 5.65
N GLU A 55 7.45 -2.11 5.22
CA GLU A 55 7.34 -0.76 4.65
C GLU A 55 6.44 -0.73 3.40
N ILE A 56 6.57 -1.73 2.51
CA ILE A 56 5.74 -1.85 1.31
C ILE A 56 4.27 -2.13 1.68
N VAL A 57 4.01 -3.09 2.57
CA VAL A 57 2.66 -3.42 3.03
C VAL A 57 1.98 -2.21 3.67
N ASN A 58 2.68 -1.51 4.57
CA ASN A 58 2.16 -0.29 5.19
C ASN A 58 1.86 0.78 4.15
N LEU A 59 2.72 0.96 3.13
CA LEU A 59 2.46 1.90 2.04
C LEU A 59 1.23 1.51 1.20
N ILE A 60 1.01 0.21 0.98
CA ILE A 60 -0.19 -0.28 0.29
C ILE A 60 -1.43 0.08 1.13
N VAL A 61 -1.41 -0.20 2.43
CA VAL A 61 -2.51 0.12 3.37
C VAL A 61 -2.80 1.63 3.38
N GLU A 62 -1.77 2.47 3.56
CA GLU A 62 -1.88 3.94 3.48
C GLU A 62 -2.54 4.40 2.17
N THR A 63 -2.18 3.76 1.05
CA THR A 63 -2.69 4.10 -0.28
C THR A 63 -4.15 3.71 -0.44
N VAL A 64 -4.55 2.52 0.02
CA VAL A 64 -5.95 2.05 -0.09
C VAL A 64 -6.89 2.81 0.85
N MET A 65 -6.38 3.29 1.99
CA MET A 65 -7.13 4.13 2.93
C MET A 65 -7.18 5.62 2.55
N CYS A 66 -6.46 6.04 1.50
CA CYS A 66 -6.41 7.44 1.09
C CYS A 66 -7.81 8.01 0.80
N LYS A 67 -8.14 9.16 1.41
CA LYS A 67 -9.46 9.82 1.26
C LYS A 67 -9.55 10.78 0.07
N ASN A 68 -8.43 11.00 -0.65
CA ASN A 68 -8.41 11.89 -1.81
C ASN A 68 -9.12 11.24 -3.01
N ASP A 69 -9.73 12.05 -3.88
CA ASP A 69 -10.37 11.57 -5.12
C ASP A 69 -9.37 11.15 -6.19
N LYS A 70 -8.13 11.67 -6.12
CA LYS A 70 -7.05 11.40 -7.07
C LYS A 70 -5.73 11.19 -6.36
N ILE A 71 -4.88 10.35 -6.93
CA ILE A 71 -3.54 10.06 -6.44
C ILE A 71 -2.53 10.27 -7.59
N LEU A 72 -1.42 10.92 -7.28
CA LEU A 72 -0.33 11.17 -8.23
C LEU A 72 0.60 9.96 -8.28
N ILE A 73 0.65 9.28 -9.43
CA ILE A 73 1.54 8.15 -9.68
C ILE A 73 2.37 8.44 -10.93
N ALA A 74 3.70 8.35 -10.84
CA ALA A 74 4.62 8.57 -11.96
C ALA A 74 4.26 9.84 -12.80
N SER A 75 4.07 10.97 -12.12
CA SER A 75 3.72 12.27 -12.70
C SER A 75 2.33 12.36 -13.38
N ASN A 76 1.46 11.37 -13.19
CA ASN A 76 0.10 11.37 -13.71
C ASN A 76 -0.93 11.26 -12.58
N TRP A 77 -2.04 12.00 -12.69
CA TRP A 77 -3.16 11.94 -11.75
C TRP A 77 -4.13 10.83 -12.16
N TYR A 78 -4.31 9.85 -11.29
CA TYR A 78 -5.29 8.77 -11.48
C TYR A 78 -6.45 8.93 -10.52
N PRO A 79 -7.67 8.50 -10.89
CA PRO A 79 -8.76 8.33 -9.92
C PRO A 79 -8.29 7.43 -8.78
N ALA A 80 -8.53 7.82 -7.54
CA ALA A 80 -8.11 7.03 -6.39
C ALA A 80 -8.71 5.63 -6.44
N SER A 81 -9.98 5.49 -6.83
CA SER A 81 -10.64 4.19 -7.01
C SER A 81 -9.86 3.22 -7.91
N LEU A 82 -9.27 3.70 -9.00
CA LEU A 82 -8.43 2.90 -9.88
C LEU A 82 -7.14 2.47 -9.19
N VAL A 83 -6.47 3.40 -8.51
CA VAL A 83 -5.22 3.13 -7.77
C VAL A 83 -5.48 2.10 -6.67
N LYS A 84 -6.51 2.30 -5.85
CA LYS A 84 -6.91 1.36 -4.79
C LYS A 84 -7.19 -0.03 -5.34
N LYS A 85 -7.93 -0.12 -6.45
CA LYS A 85 -8.20 -1.41 -7.11
C LYS A 85 -6.92 -2.11 -7.53
N LYS A 86 -5.96 -1.41 -8.16
CA LYS A 86 -4.68 -2.02 -8.56
C LYS A 86 -3.85 -2.48 -7.36
N PHE A 87 -3.82 -1.68 -6.30
CA PHE A 87 -3.07 -2.00 -5.08
C PHE A 87 -3.63 -3.22 -4.33
N LEU A 88 -4.96 -3.35 -4.25
CA LEU A 88 -5.63 -4.52 -3.66
C LEU A 88 -5.53 -5.79 -4.53
N MET A 89 -4.99 -5.69 -5.75
CA MET A 89 -4.71 -6.83 -6.63
C MET A 89 -3.24 -7.27 -6.61
N LEU A 90 -2.40 -6.62 -5.79
CA LEU A 90 -1.01 -7.03 -5.64
C LEU A 90 -0.96 -8.39 -4.93
N THR A 91 0.03 -9.18 -5.33
CA THR A 91 0.25 -10.55 -4.87
C THR A 91 1.72 -10.74 -4.51
N TYR A 92 2.06 -11.90 -3.94
CA TYR A 92 3.44 -12.32 -3.67
C TYR A 92 4.42 -11.90 -4.78
N SER A 93 4.17 -12.34 -6.02
CA SER A 93 5.08 -12.11 -7.15
C SER A 93 5.26 -10.62 -7.46
N HIS A 94 4.25 -9.79 -7.20
CA HIS A 94 4.36 -8.35 -7.39
C HIS A 94 5.26 -7.71 -6.33
N ILE A 95 5.19 -8.19 -5.08
CA ILE A 95 6.08 -7.72 -4.01
C ILE A 95 7.52 -8.16 -4.29
N GLU A 96 7.73 -9.42 -4.65
CA GLU A 96 9.03 -9.96 -5.06
C GLU A 96 9.64 -9.14 -6.22
N TYR A 97 8.84 -8.85 -7.24
CA TYR A 97 9.25 -7.98 -8.35
C TYR A 97 9.69 -6.58 -7.89
N VAL A 98 8.96 -5.97 -6.93
CA VAL A 98 9.31 -4.64 -6.41
C VAL A 98 10.59 -4.68 -5.58
N LEU A 99 10.79 -5.72 -4.76
CA LEU A 99 12.03 -5.95 -4.02
C LEU A 99 13.22 -6.09 -4.99
N HIS A 100 13.05 -6.85 -6.07
CA HIS A 100 14.06 -6.98 -7.11
C HIS A 100 14.35 -5.64 -7.81
N CYS A 101 13.32 -4.84 -8.12
CA CYS A 101 13.51 -3.50 -8.66
C CYS A 101 14.28 -2.59 -7.68
N MET A 102 14.11 -2.75 -6.37
CA MET A 102 14.85 -1.96 -5.38
C MET A 102 16.33 -2.37 -5.31
N SER A 103 16.61 -3.67 -5.28
CA SER A 103 17.98 -4.19 -5.18
C SER A 103 18.79 -3.96 -6.46
N GLY A 104 18.15 -4.05 -7.63
CA GLY A 104 18.79 -3.81 -8.93
C GLY A 104 18.95 -2.33 -9.31
N ASN A 105 18.37 -1.38 -8.56
CA ASN A 105 18.43 0.03 -8.92
C ASN A 105 19.80 0.64 -8.59
N THR A 106 20.56 0.97 -9.63
CA THR A 106 21.88 1.62 -9.52
C THR A 106 21.82 3.14 -9.41
N THR A 107 20.64 3.74 -9.58
CA THR A 107 20.43 5.19 -9.52
C THR A 107 19.90 5.63 -8.16
N LYS A 108 20.46 6.71 -7.62
CA LYS A 108 20.00 7.29 -6.34
C LYS A 108 18.52 7.71 -6.41
N VAL A 109 17.68 7.02 -5.64
CA VAL A 109 16.28 7.40 -5.45
C VAL A 109 16.19 8.61 -4.52
N LYS A 110 15.76 9.77 -5.06
CA LYS A 110 15.60 11.01 -4.28
C LYS A 110 14.33 11.01 -3.41
N ASN A 111 13.30 10.26 -3.81
CA ASN A 111 12.04 10.14 -3.09
C ASN A 111 11.56 8.70 -3.15
N ILE A 112 11.83 7.94 -2.09
CA ILE A 112 11.57 6.50 -2.04
C ILE A 112 10.07 6.18 -2.09
N LYS A 113 9.21 6.95 -1.43
CA LYS A 113 7.75 6.75 -1.49
C LYS A 113 7.21 6.89 -2.91
N LYS A 114 7.62 7.93 -3.66
CA LYS A 114 7.20 8.11 -5.05
C LYS A 114 7.67 6.98 -5.96
N TYR A 115 8.89 6.49 -5.72
CA TYR A 115 9.43 5.34 -6.45
C TYR A 115 8.59 4.08 -6.20
N LEU A 116 8.36 3.72 -4.93
CA LEU A 116 7.58 2.55 -4.54
C LEU A 116 6.15 2.62 -5.07
N LEU A 117 5.47 3.76 -4.93
CA LEU A 117 4.12 3.94 -5.48
C LEU A 117 4.08 3.70 -7.00
N ALA A 118 5.07 4.18 -7.73
CA ALA A 118 5.16 3.94 -9.17
C ALA A 118 5.46 2.47 -9.48
N ALA A 119 6.40 1.83 -8.77
CA ALA A 119 6.74 0.43 -8.96
C ALA A 119 5.56 -0.49 -8.66
N LEU A 120 4.90 -0.32 -7.52
CA LEU A 120 3.72 -1.08 -7.10
C LEU A 120 2.55 -0.90 -8.07
N PHE A 121 2.23 0.35 -8.46
CA PHE A 121 1.15 0.61 -9.40
C PHE A 121 1.40 -0.02 -10.77
N ASN A 122 2.66 -0.08 -11.22
CA ASN A 122 3.03 -0.62 -12.52
C ASN A 122 3.28 -2.13 -12.51
N ALA A 123 3.57 -2.73 -11.35
CA ALA A 123 3.96 -4.13 -11.23
C ALA A 123 3.06 -5.11 -12.00
N PRO A 124 1.71 -5.05 -11.90
CA PRO A 124 0.84 -5.97 -12.66
C PRO A 124 0.94 -5.82 -14.18
N SER A 125 1.45 -4.70 -14.68
CA SER A 125 1.55 -4.40 -16.10
C SER A 125 2.97 -4.54 -16.65
N THR A 126 4.00 -4.52 -15.80
CA THR A 126 5.41 -4.50 -16.23
C THR A 126 6.21 -5.74 -15.83
N MET A 127 5.80 -6.48 -14.80
CA MET A 127 6.56 -7.60 -14.23
C MET A 127 6.90 -8.68 -15.27
N ASN A 128 5.94 -9.12 -16.09
CA ASN A 128 6.18 -10.14 -17.11
C ASN A 128 7.19 -9.67 -18.17
N GLY A 129 7.08 -8.40 -18.60
CA GLY A 129 8.01 -7.82 -19.57
C GLY A 129 9.42 -7.68 -19.01
N TYR A 130 9.54 -7.34 -17.72
CA TYR A 130 10.82 -7.29 -17.02
C TYR A 130 11.52 -8.65 -17.00
N TYR A 131 10.85 -9.70 -16.51
CA TYR A 131 11.47 -11.03 -16.43
C TYR A 131 11.80 -11.63 -17.80
N GLN A 132 10.97 -11.36 -18.82
CA GLN A 132 11.31 -11.76 -20.18
C GLN A 132 12.58 -11.06 -20.70
N ALA A 133 12.76 -9.78 -20.39
CA ALA A 133 13.95 -9.03 -20.79
C ALA A 133 15.22 -9.57 -20.10
N GLU A 134 15.15 -9.87 -18.81
CA GLU A 134 16.26 -10.47 -18.05
C GLU A 134 16.66 -11.84 -18.61
N VAL A 135 15.70 -12.73 -18.88
CA VAL A 135 15.97 -14.03 -19.51
C VAL A 135 16.62 -13.88 -20.89
N ASN A 136 16.16 -12.93 -21.70
CA ASN A 136 16.75 -12.68 -23.03
C ASN A 136 18.19 -12.16 -22.94
N HIS A 137 18.50 -11.39 -21.91
CA HIS A 137 19.83 -10.84 -21.66
C HIS A 137 20.81 -11.94 -21.21
N ASP A 138 20.41 -12.77 -20.25
CA ASP A 138 21.28 -13.77 -19.65
C ASP A 138 21.37 -15.07 -20.47
N MET A 139 20.33 -15.38 -21.25
CA MET A 139 20.24 -16.60 -22.06
C MET A 139 19.74 -16.34 -23.48
N PRO A 140 20.49 -15.58 -24.31
CA PRO A 140 20.05 -15.17 -25.65
C PRO A 140 19.76 -16.32 -26.62
N GLY A 141 20.23 -17.55 -26.34
CA GLY A 141 20.02 -18.73 -27.20
C GLY A 141 18.76 -19.56 -26.92
N LEU A 142 18.04 -19.30 -25.82
CA LEU A 142 16.81 -20.01 -25.46
C LEU A 142 15.53 -19.34 -25.98
N VAL A 143 15.66 -18.15 -26.56
CA VAL A 143 14.56 -17.36 -27.10
C VAL A 143 14.40 -17.71 -28.58
N ARG A 144 13.41 -18.53 -28.92
CA ARG A 144 13.00 -18.83 -30.31
C ARG A 144 11.52 -18.56 -30.51
#